data_AF-A0A9W8DCU5-F1
#
_entry.id   AF-A0A9W8DCU5-F1
#
_cell.length_a   1.000
_cell.length_b   1.000
_cell.length_c   1.000
_cell.angle_alpha   90.00
_cell.angle_beta   90.00
_cell.angle_gamma   90.00
#
_symmetry.space_group_name_H-M   'P 1'
#
loop_
_entity.id
_entity.type
_entity.pdbx_description
1 polymer ?
#
loop_
_entity_poly.entity_id
_entity_poly.type
_entity_poly.pdbx_seq_one_letter_code
_entity_poly.pdbx_strand_id
1 'polypeptide(L)'
;MSDYFSLINSSADTELTCQDIEDGLAIATKTSYSEVEKYVGILLQRFVYTDKDRCSFKATWLALCLLKTFGRQLSNGGEIATEKALCGLLGLAHYYISNPTGKDYKSELCSEALTCVANAMLLQPKCVPFVTKNQSVDLIVEILDTGKLDSTIAFLCARCLLLSLNTKECAKYCVEKHQLQAMLAEAAALYLAASDTARFTPQQVLTETLKAALSLCAYSLQYTANGESSKDTFASEQAVEFAPLLKVSLGVLETSQLEDYHLSSAAKQAIAIAMYFSTSQPKEIEQLWLPEEKWIRVDALYNLFKSIVSHLVDESSDGSNSECKDLTSDYQNELTPLALVLTRLLTEHSDIRRRLFEDVYPNSAIDFSELPENRPGMSSKLVRLMRNPQGGILPAAIGDLILALLGHDIKQFIIAVGYGNAAGYMVARNIEIPADIVDSVKQNSEADTVDPVTGRYWSQEDINRELATMTDEEKEREAERLFVLFERLNKTGVIKVENPIRTAVEKGRFQELDRDEN
;
A
#
# COMPACT_ATOMS: atom_id res chain seq x y z
N MET A 1 -24.83 -8.30 50.11
CA MET A 1 -24.80 -7.82 48.71
C MET A 1 -24.94 -9.03 47.83
N SER A 2 -26.17 -9.37 47.40
CA SER A 2 -26.37 -10.47 46.47
C SER A 2 -25.93 -10.03 45.08
N ASP A 3 -25.08 -10.83 44.44
CA ASP A 3 -24.65 -10.66 43.06
C ASP A 3 -25.89 -10.60 42.15
N TYR A 4 -26.01 -9.65 41.22
CA TYR A 4 -27.18 -9.50 40.34
C TYR A 4 -27.56 -10.79 39.63
N PHE A 5 -26.55 -11.56 39.23
CA PHE A 5 -26.76 -12.83 38.57
C PHE A 5 -27.28 -13.93 39.52
N SER A 6 -27.02 -13.83 40.82
CA SER A 6 -27.65 -14.70 41.84
C SER A 6 -29.13 -14.35 42.05
N LEU A 7 -29.48 -13.07 41.90
CA LEU A 7 -30.85 -12.57 41.90
C LEU A 7 -31.61 -13.07 40.67
N ILE A 8 -31.01 -13.02 39.47
CA ILE A 8 -31.63 -13.56 38.26
C ILE A 8 -31.76 -15.09 38.32
N ASN A 9 -30.74 -15.79 38.80
CA ASN A 9 -30.79 -17.25 38.93
C ASN A 9 -31.85 -17.74 39.93
N SER A 10 -32.22 -16.91 40.92
CA SER A 10 -33.23 -17.25 41.93
C SER A 10 -34.64 -16.75 41.59
N SER A 11 -34.76 -15.76 40.69
CA SER A 11 -36.04 -15.21 40.21
C SER A 11 -36.44 -15.83 38.87
N ALA A 12 -36.91 -17.07 38.90
CA ALA A 12 -37.50 -17.70 37.71
C ALA A 12 -38.79 -16.99 37.25
N ASP A 13 -39.47 -16.20 38.10
CA ASP A 13 -40.82 -15.67 37.82
C ASP A 13 -41.19 -14.36 38.57
N THR A 14 -40.26 -13.60 39.14
CA THR A 14 -40.59 -12.31 39.80
C THR A 14 -40.23 -11.10 38.93
N GLU A 15 -41.15 -10.13 38.87
CA GLU A 15 -41.01 -8.84 38.19
C GLU A 15 -39.87 -8.01 38.81
N LEU A 16 -38.63 -8.30 38.43
CA LEU A 16 -37.49 -7.42 38.65
C LEU A 16 -37.82 -6.04 38.08
N THR A 17 -37.79 -5.01 38.92
CA THR A 17 -38.04 -3.65 38.46
C THR A 17 -36.85 -3.18 37.61
N CYS A 18 -37.06 -2.19 36.74
CA CYS A 18 -35.97 -1.61 35.95
C CYS A 18 -34.83 -1.08 36.85
N GLN A 19 -35.16 -0.60 38.05
CA GLN A 19 -34.18 -0.08 39.01
C GLN A 19 -33.32 -1.20 39.62
N ASP A 20 -33.93 -2.33 39.99
CA ASP A 20 -33.19 -3.49 40.52
C ASP A 20 -32.21 -4.05 39.50
N ILE A 21 -32.59 -4.00 38.21
CA ILE A 21 -31.76 -4.40 37.09
C ILE A 21 -30.56 -3.46 36.94
N GLU A 22 -30.78 -2.14 36.99
CA GLU A 22 -29.71 -1.15 36.88
C GLU A 22 -28.70 -1.24 38.03
N ASP A 23 -29.19 -1.34 39.28
CA ASP A 23 -28.34 -1.39 40.47
C ASP A 23 -27.56 -2.72 40.52
N GLY A 24 -28.19 -3.81 40.11
CA GLY A 24 -27.54 -5.10 40.00
C GLY A 24 -26.44 -5.14 38.93
N LEU A 25 -26.71 -4.65 37.71
CA LEU A 25 -25.72 -4.57 36.65
C LEU A 25 -24.52 -3.68 37.03
N ALA A 26 -24.76 -2.60 37.77
CA ALA A 26 -23.70 -1.73 38.27
C ALA A 26 -22.78 -2.46 39.26
N ILE A 27 -23.33 -3.35 40.11
CA ILE A 27 -22.54 -4.17 41.05
C ILE A 27 -21.78 -5.28 40.30
N ALA A 28 -22.39 -5.90 39.30
CA ALA A 28 -21.81 -6.97 38.48
C ALA A 28 -20.50 -6.59 37.77
N THR A 29 -20.27 -5.30 37.52
CA THR A 29 -19.00 -4.79 36.98
C THR A 29 -17.79 -5.02 37.90
N LYS A 30 -18.01 -5.40 39.17
CA LYS A 30 -16.99 -5.51 40.21
C LYS A 30 -16.73 -6.95 40.70
N THR A 31 -17.43 -7.95 40.15
CA THR A 31 -17.44 -9.35 40.67
C THR A 31 -16.50 -10.31 39.91
N SER A 32 -16.20 -11.46 40.56
CA SER A 32 -15.17 -12.45 40.18
C SER A 32 -15.54 -13.36 39.00
N TYR A 33 -14.49 -13.91 38.35
CA TYR A 33 -14.40 -14.40 36.97
C TYR A 33 -14.90 -15.83 36.66
N SER A 34 -15.40 -16.60 37.63
CA SER A 34 -15.59 -18.05 37.40
C SER A 34 -16.88 -18.46 36.68
N GLU A 35 -17.87 -17.56 36.50
CA GLU A 35 -19.19 -17.87 35.92
C GLU A 35 -19.56 -17.01 34.70
N VAL A 36 -18.58 -16.36 34.06
CA VAL A 36 -18.78 -15.35 33.01
C VAL A 36 -19.66 -15.84 31.85
N GLU A 37 -19.50 -17.10 31.42
CA GLU A 37 -20.25 -17.65 30.29
C GLU A 37 -21.76 -17.76 30.58
N LYS A 38 -22.13 -18.21 31.78
CA LYS A 38 -23.52 -18.27 32.23
C LYS A 38 -24.16 -16.87 32.30
N TYR A 39 -23.39 -15.89 32.74
CA TYR A 39 -23.84 -14.50 32.84
C TYR A 39 -24.08 -13.87 31.47
N VAL A 40 -23.21 -14.16 30.50
CA VAL A 40 -23.40 -13.74 29.10
C VAL A 40 -24.72 -14.28 28.55
N GLY A 41 -25.02 -15.57 28.74
CA GLY A 41 -26.26 -16.15 28.21
C GLY A 41 -27.53 -15.52 28.77
N ILE A 42 -27.51 -15.20 30.07
CA ILE A 42 -28.60 -14.48 30.74
C ILE A 42 -28.77 -13.08 30.12
N LEU A 43 -27.68 -12.34 29.91
CA LEU A 43 -27.72 -11.00 29.31
C LEU A 43 -28.25 -11.04 27.87
N LEU A 44 -27.78 -11.99 27.05
CA LEU A 44 -28.26 -12.16 25.67
C LEU A 44 -29.76 -12.49 25.63
N GLN A 45 -30.21 -13.43 26.47
CA GLN A 45 -31.61 -13.81 26.53
C GLN A 45 -32.51 -12.62 26.92
N ARG A 46 -32.08 -11.80 27.88
CA ARG A 46 -32.91 -10.71 28.44
C ARG A 46 -32.83 -9.39 27.69
N PHE A 47 -31.72 -9.07 27.04
CA PHE A 47 -31.51 -7.75 26.41
C PHE A 47 -31.37 -7.81 24.88
N VAL A 48 -31.13 -8.99 24.31
CA VAL A 48 -30.91 -9.15 22.86
C VAL A 48 -32.04 -9.95 22.21
N TYR A 49 -32.49 -11.04 22.84
CA TYR A 49 -33.47 -11.95 22.23
C TYR A 49 -34.93 -11.69 22.60
N THR A 50 -35.20 -10.93 23.65
CA THR A 50 -36.57 -10.62 24.12
C THR A 50 -37.05 -9.27 23.60
N ASP A 51 -38.38 -9.03 23.63
CA ASP A 51 -39.00 -7.82 23.06
C ASP A 51 -38.32 -6.53 23.54
N LYS A 52 -37.93 -5.71 22.57
CA LYS A 52 -37.07 -4.52 22.73
C LYS A 52 -37.68 -3.42 23.61
N ASP A 53 -38.99 -3.49 23.84
CA ASP A 53 -39.76 -2.53 24.65
C ASP A 53 -39.79 -2.87 26.14
N ARG A 54 -39.20 -4.00 26.57
CA ARG A 54 -39.31 -4.48 27.96
C ARG A 54 -38.28 -3.92 28.94
N CYS A 55 -37.18 -3.32 28.48
CA CYS A 55 -36.06 -2.92 29.34
C CYS A 55 -35.74 -1.42 29.19
N SER A 56 -35.30 -0.78 30.29
CA SER A 56 -34.90 0.63 30.26
C SER A 56 -33.69 0.84 29.34
N PHE A 57 -33.56 2.05 28.81
CA PHE A 57 -32.39 2.48 28.04
C PHE A 57 -31.08 2.18 28.80
N LYS A 58 -31.01 2.62 30.05
CA LYS A 58 -29.83 2.55 30.89
C LYS A 58 -29.48 1.11 31.26
N ALA A 59 -30.48 0.27 31.54
CA ALA A 59 -30.27 -1.16 31.76
C ALA A 59 -29.68 -1.85 30.52
N THR A 60 -30.23 -1.56 29.34
CA THR A 60 -29.74 -2.12 28.07
C THR A 60 -28.29 -1.68 27.79
N TRP A 61 -27.98 -0.41 28.01
CA TRP A 61 -26.63 0.12 27.83
C TRP A 61 -25.62 -0.53 28.80
N LEU A 62 -25.97 -0.67 30.08
CA LEU A 62 -25.14 -1.36 31.07
C LEU A 62 -24.91 -2.84 30.71
N ALA A 63 -25.95 -3.52 30.23
CA ALA A 63 -25.87 -4.90 29.78
C ALA A 63 -24.91 -5.06 28.59
N LEU A 64 -24.99 -4.18 27.58
CA LEU A 64 -24.06 -4.18 26.45
C LEU A 64 -22.63 -3.88 26.88
N CYS A 65 -22.41 -2.94 27.81
CA CYS A 65 -21.10 -2.66 28.39
C CYS A 65 -20.49 -3.89 29.10
N LEU A 66 -21.31 -4.66 29.83
CA LEU A 66 -20.89 -5.92 30.43
C LEU A 66 -20.56 -6.96 29.37
N LEU A 67 -21.42 -7.13 28.35
CA LEU A 67 -21.17 -8.04 27.23
C LEU A 67 -19.87 -7.70 26.49
N LYS A 68 -19.58 -6.41 26.25
CA LYS A 68 -18.30 -5.95 25.70
C LYS A 68 -17.12 -6.35 26.57
N THR A 69 -17.25 -6.21 27.89
CA THR A 69 -16.17 -6.51 28.84
C THR A 69 -15.93 -8.02 28.94
N PHE A 70 -16.99 -8.81 29.09
CA PHE A 70 -16.93 -10.27 29.13
C PHE A 70 -16.45 -10.89 27.81
N GLY A 71 -16.89 -10.34 26.67
CA GLY A 71 -16.47 -10.79 25.35
C GLY A 71 -14.96 -10.69 25.10
N ARG A 72 -14.26 -9.76 25.78
CA ARG A 72 -12.79 -9.66 25.72
C ARG A 72 -12.06 -10.70 26.56
N GLN A 73 -12.72 -11.23 27.58
CA GLN A 73 -12.13 -12.14 28.56
C GLN A 73 -12.32 -13.61 28.18
N LEU A 74 -13.37 -13.92 27.43
CA LEU A 74 -13.67 -15.28 26.99
C LEU A 74 -12.68 -15.71 25.90
N SER A 75 -11.77 -16.63 26.23
CA SER A 75 -10.74 -17.16 25.33
C SER A 75 -11.30 -17.81 24.05
N ASN A 76 -12.54 -18.31 24.09
CA ASN A 76 -13.27 -18.86 22.93
C ASN A 76 -14.43 -17.98 22.46
N GLY A 77 -14.59 -16.75 22.98
CA GLY A 77 -15.76 -15.87 22.75
C GLY A 77 -17.07 -16.33 23.39
N GLY A 78 -17.14 -17.58 23.87
CA GLY A 78 -18.29 -18.16 24.55
C GLY A 78 -19.59 -17.99 23.76
N GLU A 79 -20.68 -17.71 24.46
CA GLU A 79 -22.01 -17.55 23.84
C GLU A 79 -22.15 -16.31 22.94
N ILE A 80 -21.30 -15.28 23.08
CA ILE A 80 -21.36 -14.05 22.25
C ILE A 80 -20.95 -14.35 20.79
N ALA A 81 -20.02 -15.27 20.58
CA ALA A 81 -19.50 -15.62 19.26
C ALA A 81 -20.40 -16.62 18.49
N THR A 82 -21.65 -16.81 18.92
CA THR A 82 -22.62 -17.68 18.25
C THR A 82 -23.40 -16.92 17.17
N GLU A 83 -23.85 -17.63 16.14
CA GLU A 83 -24.66 -17.05 15.05
C GLU A 83 -25.90 -16.30 15.57
N LYS A 84 -26.60 -16.90 16.53
CA LYS A 84 -27.80 -16.30 17.14
C LYS A 84 -27.47 -14.99 17.86
N ALA A 85 -26.36 -14.96 18.61
CA ALA A 85 -25.95 -13.77 19.36
C ALA A 85 -25.54 -12.63 18.44
N LEU A 86 -24.72 -12.90 17.43
CA LEU A 86 -24.26 -11.89 16.47
C LEU A 86 -25.43 -11.33 15.66
N CYS A 87 -26.29 -12.19 15.13
CA CYS A 87 -27.47 -11.76 14.38
C CYS A 87 -28.45 -10.97 15.27
N GLY A 88 -28.61 -11.37 16.53
CA GLY A 88 -29.43 -10.65 17.52
C GLY A 88 -28.86 -9.27 17.85
N LEU A 89 -27.55 -9.15 18.10
CA LEU A 89 -26.87 -7.89 18.39
C LEU A 89 -26.91 -6.94 17.18
N LEU A 90 -26.72 -7.45 15.96
CA LEU A 90 -26.89 -6.67 14.73
C LEU A 90 -28.33 -6.21 14.55
N GLY A 91 -29.32 -7.08 14.79
CA GLY A 91 -30.73 -6.71 14.73
C GLY A 91 -31.14 -5.71 15.81
N LEU A 92 -30.45 -5.70 16.96
CA LEU A 92 -30.62 -4.69 18.00
C LEU A 92 -30.02 -3.35 17.54
N ALA A 93 -28.80 -3.35 17.01
CA ALA A 93 -28.14 -2.16 16.48
C ALA A 93 -28.96 -1.50 15.36
N HIS A 94 -29.43 -2.31 14.40
CA HIS A 94 -30.29 -1.85 13.30
C HIS A 94 -31.60 -1.24 13.81
N TYR A 95 -32.23 -1.86 14.82
CA TYR A 95 -33.48 -1.30 15.38
C TYR A 95 -33.31 0.08 16.01
N TYR A 96 -32.20 0.30 16.72
CA TYR A 96 -31.96 1.59 17.37
C TYR A 96 -31.62 2.71 16.40
N ILE A 97 -30.94 2.39 15.28
CA ILE A 97 -30.66 3.40 14.24
C ILE A 97 -31.91 3.69 13.40
N SER A 98 -32.70 2.68 13.05
CA SER A 98 -33.85 2.81 12.14
C SER A 98 -35.11 3.40 12.79
N ASN A 99 -35.17 3.48 14.13
CA ASN A 99 -36.28 4.12 14.86
C ASN A 99 -35.81 5.37 15.64
N PRO A 100 -35.49 6.49 14.95
CA PRO A 100 -34.91 7.69 15.55
C PRO A 100 -35.90 8.58 16.32
N THR A 101 -36.94 8.01 16.95
CA THR A 101 -37.82 8.78 17.84
C THR A 101 -37.09 9.13 19.14
N GLY A 102 -36.53 10.35 19.19
CA GLY A 102 -36.04 11.06 20.37
C GLY A 102 -34.72 10.57 20.98
N LYS A 103 -33.74 11.49 20.99
CA LYS A 103 -32.47 11.57 21.77
C LYS A 103 -31.26 10.74 21.30
N ASP A 104 -30.08 11.38 21.46
CA ASP A 104 -28.71 10.92 21.18
C ASP A 104 -28.37 9.53 21.75
N TYR A 105 -29.10 9.12 22.77
CA TYR A 105 -28.89 7.87 23.48
C TYR A 105 -29.02 6.62 22.57
N LYS A 106 -29.87 6.64 21.52
CA LYS A 106 -30.02 5.48 20.62
C LYS A 106 -28.76 5.21 19.78
N SER A 107 -28.02 6.27 19.44
CA SER A 107 -26.71 6.17 18.78
C SER A 107 -25.70 5.46 19.68
N GLU A 108 -25.70 5.78 20.99
CA GLU A 108 -24.84 5.11 21.96
C GLU A 108 -25.12 3.60 22.06
N LEU A 109 -26.40 3.19 22.12
CA LEU A 109 -26.78 1.77 22.13
C LEU A 109 -26.37 1.04 20.85
N CYS A 110 -26.58 1.67 19.69
CA CYS A 110 -26.15 1.14 18.40
C CYS A 110 -24.63 0.92 18.40
N SER A 111 -23.87 1.94 18.80
CA SER A 111 -22.41 1.88 18.86
C SER A 111 -21.89 0.81 19.84
N GLU A 112 -22.56 0.62 20.97
CA GLU A 112 -22.15 -0.35 21.97
C GLU A 112 -22.46 -1.79 21.51
N ALA A 113 -23.63 -2.01 20.89
CA ALA A 113 -23.99 -3.29 20.29
C ALA A 113 -23.03 -3.67 19.14
N LEU A 114 -22.72 -2.73 18.23
CA LEU A 114 -21.73 -2.92 17.17
C LEU A 114 -20.33 -3.17 17.74
N THR A 115 -19.97 -2.54 18.87
CA THR A 115 -18.70 -2.80 19.54
C THR A 115 -18.61 -4.25 20.04
N CYS A 116 -19.70 -4.82 20.58
CA CYS A 116 -19.76 -6.24 20.94
C CYS A 116 -19.52 -7.14 19.73
N VAL A 117 -20.20 -6.86 18.61
CA VAL A 117 -20.06 -7.63 17.36
C VAL A 117 -18.64 -7.53 16.80
N ALA A 118 -18.10 -6.33 16.63
CA ALA A 118 -16.76 -6.10 16.10
C ALA A 118 -15.67 -6.79 16.95
N ASN A 119 -15.78 -6.72 18.28
CA ASN A 119 -14.84 -7.42 19.18
C ASN A 119 -14.96 -8.93 19.05
N ALA A 120 -16.18 -9.48 18.97
CA ALA A 120 -16.38 -10.92 18.81
C ALA A 120 -15.77 -11.42 17.49
N MET A 121 -16.00 -10.72 16.38
CA MET A 121 -15.42 -11.06 15.07
C MET A 121 -13.89 -10.98 15.07
N LEU A 122 -13.33 -9.95 15.71
CA LEU A 122 -11.87 -9.74 15.77
C LEU A 122 -11.16 -10.79 16.65
N LEU A 123 -11.71 -11.06 17.83
CA LEU A 123 -11.11 -11.99 18.79
C LEU A 123 -11.36 -13.45 18.44
N GLN A 124 -12.46 -13.75 17.75
CA GLN A 124 -12.84 -15.11 17.36
C GLN A 124 -13.13 -15.19 15.86
N PRO A 125 -12.10 -15.35 15.01
CA PRO A 125 -12.28 -15.44 13.57
C PRO A 125 -13.25 -16.55 13.11
N LYS A 126 -13.47 -17.58 13.94
CA LYS A 126 -14.42 -18.68 13.70
C LYS A 126 -15.88 -18.21 13.57
N CYS A 127 -16.23 -17.05 14.14
CA CYS A 127 -17.60 -16.54 14.10
C CYS A 127 -17.89 -15.63 12.90
N VAL A 128 -16.83 -15.17 12.19
CA VAL A 128 -16.97 -14.32 11.00
C VAL A 128 -17.90 -14.92 9.94
N PRO A 129 -17.84 -16.23 9.60
CA PRO A 129 -18.76 -16.83 8.63
C PRO A 129 -20.24 -16.72 9.00
N PHE A 130 -20.59 -16.56 10.28
CA PHE A 130 -21.97 -16.34 10.71
C PHE A 130 -22.47 -14.94 10.35
N VAL A 131 -21.56 -13.96 10.28
CA VAL A 131 -21.86 -12.59 9.87
C VAL A 131 -21.83 -12.48 8.35
N THR A 132 -20.96 -13.23 7.66
CA THR A 132 -20.88 -13.27 6.19
C THR A 132 -22.17 -13.80 5.53
N LYS A 133 -23.05 -14.48 6.28
CA LYS A 133 -24.37 -14.89 5.78
C LYS A 133 -25.21 -13.66 5.43
N ASN A 134 -25.88 -13.71 4.28
CA ASN A 134 -26.67 -12.64 3.68
C ASN A 134 -27.48 -11.80 4.68
N GLN A 135 -28.25 -12.43 5.57
CA GLN A 135 -29.11 -11.73 6.54
C GLN A 135 -28.35 -10.83 7.52
N SER A 136 -27.16 -11.24 7.96
CA SER A 136 -26.36 -10.50 8.93
C SER A 136 -25.60 -9.35 8.27
N VAL A 137 -25.03 -9.56 7.08
CA VAL A 137 -24.38 -8.49 6.32
C VAL A 137 -25.40 -7.43 5.89
N ASP A 138 -26.59 -7.83 5.47
CA ASP A 138 -27.69 -6.92 5.11
C ASP A 138 -27.94 -5.90 6.21
N LEU A 139 -27.99 -6.32 7.48
CA LEU A 139 -28.19 -5.41 8.62
C LEU A 139 -27.05 -4.39 8.77
N ILE A 140 -25.80 -4.78 8.54
CA ILE A 140 -24.64 -3.86 8.64
C ILE A 140 -24.71 -2.82 7.52
N VAL A 141 -25.07 -3.26 6.32
CA VAL A 141 -25.22 -2.42 5.14
C VAL A 141 -26.40 -1.45 5.29
N GLU A 142 -27.54 -1.93 5.77
CA GLU A 142 -28.71 -1.09 6.09
C GLU A 142 -28.39 -0.03 7.16
N ILE A 143 -27.59 -0.37 8.19
CA ILE A 143 -27.11 0.63 9.16
C ILE A 143 -26.24 1.68 8.45
N LEU A 144 -25.34 1.27 7.55
CA LEU A 144 -24.50 2.19 6.78
C LEU A 144 -25.32 3.13 5.88
N ASP A 145 -26.38 2.62 5.27
CA ASP A 145 -27.27 3.31 4.34
C ASP A 145 -28.16 4.39 5.01
N THR A 146 -28.32 4.35 6.34
CA THR A 146 -29.11 5.38 7.07
C THR A 146 -28.61 6.82 6.88
N GLY A 147 -27.35 6.99 6.45
CA GLY A 147 -26.76 8.28 6.08
C GLY A 147 -26.35 9.15 7.28
N LYS A 148 -25.32 9.99 7.09
CA LYS A 148 -24.71 10.88 8.11
C LYS A 148 -24.61 10.24 9.50
N LEU A 149 -23.89 9.13 9.55
CA LEU A 149 -23.64 8.40 10.79
C LEU A 149 -22.72 9.18 11.73
N ASP A 150 -22.85 8.90 13.04
CA ASP A 150 -21.81 9.25 13.99
C ASP A 150 -20.50 8.55 13.63
N SER A 151 -19.38 9.22 13.87
CA SER A 151 -18.04 8.70 13.59
C SER A 151 -17.81 7.32 14.22
N THR A 152 -18.39 7.06 15.40
CA THR A 152 -18.27 5.77 16.08
C THR A 152 -19.01 4.67 15.34
N ILE A 153 -20.23 4.93 14.89
CA ILE A 153 -21.05 3.94 14.18
C ILE A 153 -20.42 3.65 12.82
N ALA A 154 -20.02 4.68 12.08
CA ALA A 154 -19.37 4.51 10.78
C ALA A 154 -18.08 3.68 10.88
N PHE A 155 -17.22 3.96 11.88
CA PHE A 155 -16.01 3.17 12.12
C PHE A 155 -16.33 1.69 12.42
N LEU A 156 -17.34 1.44 13.25
CA LEU A 156 -17.70 0.08 13.64
C LEU A 156 -18.36 -0.70 12.50
N CYS A 157 -19.20 -0.04 11.69
CA CYS A 157 -19.74 -0.63 10.46
C CYS A 157 -18.61 -0.98 9.49
N ALA A 158 -17.69 -0.04 9.23
CA ALA A 158 -16.52 -0.29 8.38
C ALA A 158 -15.66 -1.46 8.90
N ARG A 159 -15.42 -1.55 10.21
CA ARG A 159 -14.70 -2.67 10.84
C ARG A 159 -15.43 -4.00 10.64
N CYS A 160 -16.74 -4.05 10.87
CA CYS A 160 -17.53 -5.27 10.68
C CYS A 160 -17.53 -5.70 9.21
N LEU A 161 -17.69 -4.74 8.28
CA LEU A 161 -17.60 -4.98 6.85
C LEU A 161 -16.22 -5.52 6.45
N LEU A 162 -15.13 -4.87 6.87
CA LEU A 162 -13.75 -5.33 6.64
C LEU A 162 -13.55 -6.79 7.06
N LEU A 163 -14.06 -7.16 8.23
CA LEU A 163 -13.94 -8.54 8.73
C LEU A 163 -14.85 -9.51 7.97
N SER A 164 -16.05 -9.09 7.57
CA SER A 164 -17.03 -9.93 6.86
C SER A 164 -16.74 -10.13 5.36
N LEU A 165 -16.09 -9.17 4.72
CA LEU A 165 -15.71 -9.15 3.31
C LEU A 165 -14.40 -9.94 3.10
N ASN A 166 -14.45 -11.23 3.42
CA ASN A 166 -13.31 -12.15 3.37
C ASN A 166 -13.46 -13.27 2.33
N THR A 167 -14.56 -13.25 1.57
CA THR A 167 -14.90 -14.23 0.54
C THR A 167 -15.42 -13.52 -0.70
N LYS A 168 -15.16 -14.10 -1.88
CA LYS A 168 -15.64 -13.56 -3.16
C LYS A 168 -17.16 -13.59 -3.28
N GLU A 169 -17.81 -14.58 -2.67
CA GLU A 169 -19.27 -14.73 -2.68
C GLU A 169 -19.95 -13.59 -1.91
N CYS A 170 -19.41 -13.24 -0.73
CA CYS A 170 -19.90 -12.13 0.09
C CYS A 170 -19.69 -10.79 -0.62
N ALA A 171 -18.48 -10.55 -1.14
CA ALA A 171 -18.16 -9.33 -1.87
C ALA A 171 -19.11 -9.14 -3.08
N LYS A 172 -19.26 -10.19 -3.91
CA LYS A 172 -20.19 -10.19 -5.04
C LYS A 172 -21.62 -9.86 -4.62
N TYR A 173 -22.12 -10.52 -3.57
CA TYR A 173 -23.47 -10.30 -3.06
C TYR A 173 -23.68 -8.84 -2.61
N CYS A 174 -22.71 -8.27 -1.90
CA CYS A 174 -22.79 -6.88 -1.43
C CYS A 174 -22.77 -5.85 -2.57
N VAL A 175 -22.00 -6.13 -3.63
CA VAL A 175 -21.96 -5.30 -4.84
C VAL A 175 -23.28 -5.38 -5.59
N GLU A 176 -23.74 -6.59 -5.94
CA GLU A 176 -24.92 -6.78 -6.79
C GLU A 176 -26.23 -6.38 -6.11
N LYS A 177 -26.39 -6.69 -4.81
CA LYS A 177 -27.64 -6.42 -4.09
C LYS A 177 -27.71 -4.99 -3.58
N HIS A 178 -26.61 -4.48 -3.03
CA HIS A 178 -26.62 -3.26 -2.23
C HIS A 178 -25.80 -2.12 -2.81
N GLN A 179 -25.01 -2.34 -3.86
CA GLN A 179 -24.07 -1.34 -4.38
C GLN A 179 -23.10 -0.83 -3.31
N LEU A 180 -22.56 -1.75 -2.48
CA LEU A 180 -21.72 -1.41 -1.33
C LEU A 180 -20.52 -0.51 -1.69
N GLN A 181 -19.97 -0.65 -2.90
CA GLN A 181 -18.91 0.20 -3.42
C GLN A 181 -19.30 1.70 -3.43
N ALA A 182 -20.54 2.03 -3.79
CA ALA A 182 -21.02 3.41 -3.80
C ALA A 182 -21.20 3.94 -2.37
N MET A 183 -21.81 3.15 -1.48
CA MET A 183 -22.00 3.52 -0.07
C MET A 183 -20.67 3.74 0.66
N LEU A 184 -19.68 2.87 0.45
CA LEU A 184 -18.35 3.04 1.04
C LEU A 184 -17.64 4.29 0.49
N ALA A 185 -17.84 4.60 -0.80
CA ALA A 185 -17.32 5.83 -1.38
C ALA A 185 -17.97 7.07 -0.75
N GLU A 186 -19.29 7.09 -0.61
CA GLU A 186 -20.01 8.21 0.02
C GLU A 186 -19.61 8.41 1.48
N ALA A 187 -19.49 7.32 2.25
CA ALA A 187 -19.01 7.37 3.62
C ALA A 187 -17.57 7.90 3.69
N ALA A 188 -16.66 7.42 2.84
CA ALA A 188 -15.28 7.89 2.79
C ALA A 188 -15.20 9.38 2.38
N ALA A 189 -16.02 9.83 1.42
CA ALA A 189 -16.08 11.23 1.00
C ALA A 189 -16.54 12.15 2.14
N LEU A 190 -17.54 11.71 2.92
CA LEU A 190 -18.04 12.45 4.08
C LEU A 190 -16.95 12.66 5.12
N TYR A 191 -16.18 11.61 5.47
CA TYR A 191 -15.14 11.70 6.50
C TYR A 191 -13.82 12.28 6.00
N LEU A 192 -13.60 12.36 4.69
CA LEU A 192 -12.50 13.13 4.11
C LEU A 192 -12.65 14.63 4.37
N ALA A 193 -13.88 15.15 4.32
CA ALA A 193 -14.18 16.56 4.56
C ALA A 193 -14.47 16.90 6.04
N ALA A 194 -14.58 15.90 6.91
CA ALA A 194 -14.98 16.09 8.29
C ALA A 194 -13.81 16.48 9.20
N SER A 195 -14.08 17.32 10.20
CA SER A 195 -13.10 17.81 11.17
C SER A 195 -13.50 17.52 12.62
N ASP A 196 -14.40 16.55 12.84
CA ASP A 196 -14.98 16.26 14.16
C ASP A 196 -13.98 15.63 15.16
N THR A 197 -14.18 15.90 16.44
CA THR A 197 -13.41 15.31 17.55
C THR A 197 -14.27 14.30 18.32
N ALA A 198 -14.67 13.22 17.65
CA ALA A 198 -15.42 12.12 18.25
C ALA A 198 -14.49 11.05 18.85
N ARG A 199 -15.07 9.98 19.41
CA ARG A 199 -14.33 8.80 19.95
C ARG A 199 -13.35 8.23 18.93
N PHE A 200 -13.72 8.24 17.66
CA PHE A 200 -12.84 7.95 16.54
C PHE A 200 -12.72 9.20 15.67
N THR A 201 -11.50 9.57 15.32
CA THR A 201 -11.28 10.75 14.47
C THR A 201 -11.73 10.48 13.03
N PRO A 202 -12.13 11.50 12.26
CA PRO A 202 -12.48 11.34 10.84
C PRO A 202 -11.43 10.57 10.05
N GLN A 203 -10.14 10.82 10.30
CA GLN A 203 -9.04 10.09 9.66
C GLN A 203 -9.02 8.59 10.02
N GLN A 204 -9.38 8.22 11.26
CA GLN A 204 -9.53 6.81 11.66
C GLN A 204 -10.74 6.15 10.98
N VAL A 205 -11.88 6.86 10.91
CA VAL A 205 -13.07 6.37 10.21
C VAL A 205 -12.79 6.18 8.72
N LEU A 206 -12.17 7.17 8.09
CA LEU A 206 -11.75 7.14 6.69
C LEU A 206 -10.81 5.97 6.41
N THR A 207 -9.79 5.78 7.26
CA THR A 207 -8.86 4.65 7.13
C THR A 207 -9.58 3.31 7.18
N GLU A 208 -10.49 3.13 8.15
CA GLU A 208 -11.20 1.86 8.32
C GLU A 208 -12.19 1.60 7.17
N THR A 209 -12.85 2.65 6.68
CA THR A 209 -13.75 2.61 5.51
C THR A 209 -12.99 2.22 4.25
N LEU A 210 -11.81 2.82 4.02
CA LEU A 210 -10.97 2.47 2.87
C LEU A 210 -10.38 1.05 2.98
N LYS A 211 -10.10 0.54 4.18
CA LYS A 211 -9.73 -0.89 4.34
C LYS A 211 -10.87 -1.81 3.91
N ALA A 212 -12.11 -1.52 4.34
CA ALA A 212 -13.27 -2.30 3.92
C ALA A 212 -13.48 -2.23 2.40
N ALA A 213 -13.31 -1.03 1.81
CA ALA A 213 -13.38 -0.83 0.36
C ALA A 213 -12.27 -1.58 -0.38
N LEU A 214 -11.04 -1.58 0.14
CA LEU A 214 -9.92 -2.33 -0.43
C LEU A 214 -10.21 -3.83 -0.45
N SER A 215 -10.72 -4.37 0.66
CA SER A 215 -11.18 -5.77 0.72
C SER A 215 -12.28 -6.05 -0.31
N LEU A 216 -13.27 -5.15 -0.42
CA LEU A 216 -14.33 -5.28 -1.44
C LEU A 216 -13.74 -5.34 -2.85
N CYS A 217 -12.80 -4.45 -3.18
CA CYS A 217 -12.13 -4.43 -4.48
C CYS A 217 -11.37 -5.73 -4.75
N ALA A 218 -10.54 -6.16 -3.79
CA ALA A 218 -9.69 -7.33 -3.92
C ALA A 218 -10.50 -8.62 -4.18
N TYR A 219 -11.58 -8.84 -3.42
CA TYR A 219 -12.42 -10.03 -3.56
C TYR A 219 -13.37 -9.95 -4.77
N SER A 220 -13.81 -8.75 -5.15
CA SER A 220 -14.62 -8.56 -6.36
C SER A 220 -13.81 -8.81 -7.64
N LEU A 221 -12.52 -8.47 -7.64
CA LEU A 221 -11.63 -8.77 -8.76
C LEU A 221 -11.39 -10.28 -8.93
N GLN A 222 -11.24 -11.02 -7.82
CA GLN A 222 -11.10 -12.48 -7.83
C GLN A 222 -12.35 -13.20 -8.36
N TYR A 223 -13.53 -12.58 -8.25
CA TYR A 223 -14.77 -13.16 -8.79
C TYR A 223 -14.76 -13.24 -10.33
N THR A 224 -14.13 -12.27 -11.01
CA THR A 224 -14.08 -12.22 -12.48
C THR A 224 -12.92 -12.98 -13.11
N ALA A 225 -11.88 -13.30 -12.33
CA ALA A 225 -10.78 -14.16 -12.75
C ALA A 225 -11.24 -15.63 -12.79
N ASN A 226 -12.12 -15.97 -13.74
CA ASN A 226 -12.53 -17.35 -14.01
C ASN A 226 -11.35 -18.13 -14.62
N GLY A 227 -10.42 -18.59 -13.76
CA GLY A 227 -9.46 -19.63 -14.09
C GLY A 227 -8.27 -19.25 -14.99
N GLU A 228 -8.20 -18.02 -15.51
CA GLU A 228 -7.01 -17.52 -16.21
C GLU A 228 -6.27 -16.47 -15.37
N SER A 229 -4.95 -16.61 -15.35
CA SER A 229 -4.01 -15.79 -14.61
C SER A 229 -4.07 -14.30 -14.96
N SER A 230 -4.00 -13.48 -13.90
CA SER A 230 -3.52 -12.09 -13.86
C SER A 230 -4.22 -11.06 -14.75
N LYS A 231 -5.36 -10.55 -14.27
CA LYS A 231 -5.61 -9.11 -14.42
C LYS A 231 -5.65 -8.50 -13.04
N ASP A 232 -4.60 -7.75 -12.70
CA ASP A 232 -4.48 -6.99 -11.45
C ASP A 232 -5.36 -5.72 -11.46
N THR A 233 -6.14 -5.52 -12.53
CA THR A 233 -7.02 -4.38 -12.75
C THR A 233 -8.43 -4.82 -13.16
N PHE A 234 -9.42 -4.05 -12.77
CA PHE A 234 -10.83 -4.28 -13.12
C PHE A 234 -11.05 -4.27 -14.64
N ALA A 235 -11.95 -5.13 -15.10
CA ALA A 235 -12.51 -5.02 -16.45
C ALA A 235 -13.32 -3.73 -16.57
N SER A 236 -13.50 -3.21 -17.80
CA SER A 236 -14.09 -1.89 -18.03
C SER A 236 -15.46 -1.69 -17.36
N GLU A 237 -16.37 -2.68 -17.43
CA GLU A 237 -17.70 -2.57 -16.81
C GLU A 237 -17.61 -2.45 -15.28
N GLN A 238 -16.80 -3.28 -14.64
CA GLN A 238 -16.59 -3.23 -13.20
C GLN A 238 -15.84 -1.97 -12.76
N ALA A 239 -14.88 -1.51 -13.57
CA ALA A 239 -14.15 -0.30 -13.28
C ALA A 239 -15.12 0.89 -13.16
N VAL A 240 -16.11 1.00 -14.05
CA VAL A 240 -17.16 2.03 -13.97
C VAL A 240 -18.02 1.88 -12.72
N GLU A 241 -18.42 0.66 -12.38
CA GLU A 241 -19.21 0.39 -11.15
C GLU A 241 -18.45 0.82 -9.88
N PHE A 242 -17.13 0.64 -9.85
CA PHE A 242 -16.25 1.01 -8.74
C PHE A 242 -15.66 2.43 -8.84
N ALA A 243 -15.99 3.18 -9.89
CA ALA A 243 -15.47 4.54 -10.13
C ALA A 243 -15.64 5.51 -8.94
N PRO A 244 -16.75 5.47 -8.15
CA PRO A 244 -16.87 6.31 -6.95
C PRO A 244 -15.75 6.10 -5.93
N LEU A 245 -15.31 4.86 -5.73
CA LEU A 245 -14.21 4.55 -4.81
C LEU A 245 -12.89 5.10 -5.33
N LEU A 246 -12.62 4.99 -6.63
CA LEU A 246 -11.44 5.60 -7.22
C LEU A 246 -11.46 7.12 -7.03
N LYS A 247 -12.60 7.78 -7.30
CA LYS A 247 -12.75 9.23 -7.16
C LYS A 247 -12.39 9.72 -5.76
N VAL A 248 -12.90 9.06 -4.72
CA VAL A 248 -12.61 9.42 -3.32
C VAL A 248 -11.17 9.08 -2.96
N SER A 249 -10.65 7.92 -3.39
CA SER A 249 -9.25 7.54 -3.15
C SER A 249 -8.28 8.57 -3.73
N LEU A 250 -8.53 9.05 -4.95
CA LEU A 250 -7.73 10.11 -5.56
C LEU A 250 -7.85 11.43 -4.79
N GLY A 251 -9.04 11.77 -4.29
CA GLY A 251 -9.23 12.92 -3.41
C GLY A 251 -8.43 12.83 -2.10
N VAL A 252 -8.38 11.65 -1.48
CA VAL A 252 -7.55 11.41 -0.29
C VAL A 252 -6.08 11.68 -0.60
N LEU A 253 -5.57 11.14 -1.70
CA LEU A 253 -4.17 11.31 -2.13
C LEU A 253 -3.84 12.76 -2.47
N GLU A 254 -4.78 13.48 -3.08
CA GLU A 254 -4.66 14.91 -3.42
C GLU A 254 -4.53 15.79 -2.17
N THR A 255 -5.31 15.49 -1.12
CA THR A 255 -5.28 16.25 0.14
C THR A 255 -4.26 15.76 1.16
N SER A 256 -3.65 14.59 0.92
CA SER A 256 -2.76 13.96 1.91
C SER A 256 -1.49 14.79 2.09
N GLN A 257 -1.12 14.97 3.35
CA GLN A 257 0.20 15.48 3.74
C GLN A 257 1.02 14.31 4.29
N LEU A 258 2.35 14.42 4.19
CA LEU A 258 3.25 13.44 4.79
C LEU A 258 3.42 13.75 6.27
N GLU A 259 3.28 12.73 7.11
CA GLU A 259 3.57 12.79 8.55
C GLU A 259 4.93 12.11 8.74
N ASP A 260 5.96 12.84 9.17
CA ASP A 260 7.34 12.33 9.29
C ASP A 260 7.83 11.60 8.02
N TYR A 261 7.52 12.18 6.85
CA TYR A 261 7.84 11.61 5.52
C TYR A 261 7.20 10.24 5.22
N HIS A 262 6.16 9.87 5.97
CA HIS A 262 5.33 8.71 5.70
C HIS A 262 3.94 9.11 5.21
N LEU A 263 3.36 8.26 4.36
CA LEU A 263 1.96 8.38 3.97
C LEU A 263 1.05 8.16 5.18
N SER A 264 -0.03 8.93 5.28
CA SER A 264 -1.09 8.65 6.24
C SER A 264 -1.69 7.25 6.00
N SER A 265 -2.22 6.62 7.05
CA SER A 265 -2.83 5.29 6.92
C SER A 265 -3.95 5.24 5.88
N ALA A 266 -4.73 6.33 5.75
CA ALA A 266 -5.77 6.46 4.72
C ALA A 266 -5.18 6.55 3.32
N ALA A 267 -4.11 7.34 3.11
CA ALA A 267 -3.43 7.45 1.82
C ALA A 267 -2.83 6.10 1.37
N LYS A 268 -2.28 5.30 2.30
CA LYS A 268 -1.80 3.93 2.00
C LYS A 268 -2.92 3.04 1.46
N GLN A 269 -4.12 3.12 2.02
CA GLN A 269 -5.27 2.35 1.49
C GLN A 269 -5.76 2.91 0.16
N ALA A 270 -5.79 4.24 0.01
CA ALA A 270 -6.25 4.91 -1.20
C ALA A 270 -5.38 4.56 -2.41
N ILE A 271 -4.05 4.55 -2.27
CA ILE A 271 -3.16 4.14 -3.37
C ILE A 271 -3.32 2.66 -3.70
N ALA A 272 -3.52 1.80 -2.70
CA ALA A 272 -3.77 0.38 -2.90
C ALA A 272 -5.09 0.13 -3.65
N ILE A 273 -6.15 0.90 -3.36
CA ILE A 273 -7.41 0.85 -4.13
C ILE A 273 -7.17 1.31 -5.57
N ALA A 274 -6.45 2.42 -5.75
CA ALA A 274 -6.18 2.99 -7.07
C ALA A 274 -5.41 2.01 -7.98
N MET A 275 -4.58 1.14 -7.41
CA MET A 275 -3.87 0.10 -8.17
C MET A 275 -4.80 -0.87 -8.91
N TYR A 276 -6.06 -1.06 -8.49
CA TYR A 276 -7.02 -1.93 -9.16
C TYR A 276 -7.67 -1.31 -10.41
N PHE A 277 -7.36 -0.06 -10.73
CA PHE A 277 -7.93 0.63 -11.88
C PHE A 277 -6.88 0.81 -12.98
N SER A 278 -7.31 0.69 -14.24
CA SER A 278 -6.54 1.17 -15.38
C SER A 278 -6.52 2.70 -15.39
N THR A 279 -5.51 3.28 -16.02
CA THR A 279 -5.32 4.74 -16.11
C THR A 279 -5.78 5.33 -17.44
N SER A 280 -6.18 4.49 -18.41
CA SER A 280 -6.55 4.90 -19.77
C SER A 280 -7.95 4.47 -20.18
N GLN A 281 -8.42 3.31 -19.72
CA GLN A 281 -9.75 2.83 -20.06
C GLN A 281 -10.52 2.31 -18.85
N PRO A 282 -11.85 2.47 -18.82
CA PRO A 282 -12.68 3.23 -19.77
C PRO A 282 -12.54 4.77 -19.58
N LYS A 283 -13.11 5.57 -20.50
CA LYS A 283 -12.93 7.04 -20.52
C LYS A 283 -13.40 7.72 -19.24
N GLU A 284 -14.44 7.19 -18.61
CA GLU A 284 -14.97 7.66 -17.33
C GLU A 284 -13.91 7.54 -16.22
N ILE A 285 -13.09 6.49 -16.25
CA ILE A 285 -11.97 6.29 -15.32
C ILE A 285 -10.78 7.18 -15.68
N GLU A 286 -10.46 7.29 -16.96
CA GLU A 286 -9.43 8.21 -17.45
C GLU A 286 -9.70 9.66 -16.99
N GLN A 287 -10.95 10.13 -17.08
CA GLN A 287 -11.38 11.44 -16.60
C GLN A 287 -11.21 11.63 -15.09
N LEU A 288 -11.29 10.56 -14.30
CA LEU A 288 -10.96 10.62 -12.88
C LEU A 288 -9.46 10.80 -12.69
N TRP A 289 -8.60 10.09 -13.41
CA TRP A 289 -7.16 10.33 -13.30
C TRP A 289 -6.76 11.73 -13.78
N LEU A 290 -7.42 12.22 -14.82
CA LEU A 290 -7.09 13.44 -15.55
C LEU A 290 -8.30 14.38 -15.64
N PRO A 291 -8.63 15.12 -14.55
CA PRO A 291 -9.67 16.14 -14.59
C PRO A 291 -9.27 17.32 -15.50
N GLU A 292 -10.22 18.18 -15.88
CA GLU A 292 -10.00 19.29 -16.83
C GLU A 292 -8.84 20.23 -16.44
N GLU A 293 -8.57 20.37 -15.14
CA GLU A 293 -7.31 20.92 -14.59
C GLU A 293 -6.22 19.85 -14.66
N LYS A 294 -5.74 19.64 -15.89
CA LYS A 294 -5.16 18.45 -16.51
C LYS A 294 -4.36 17.47 -15.64
N TRP A 295 -3.69 17.90 -14.58
CA TRP A 295 -2.62 17.13 -13.94
C TRP A 295 -2.55 17.20 -12.40
N ILE A 296 -3.53 17.81 -11.71
CA ILE A 296 -3.48 18.01 -10.24
C ILE A 296 -3.22 16.70 -9.48
N ARG A 297 -3.94 15.64 -9.84
CA ARG A 297 -3.84 14.33 -9.17
C ARG A 297 -2.50 13.65 -9.43
N VAL A 298 -1.98 13.81 -10.64
CA VAL A 298 -0.68 13.27 -11.04
C VAL A 298 0.44 13.99 -10.29
N ASP A 299 0.35 15.31 -10.19
CA ASP A 299 1.31 16.12 -9.44
C ASP A 299 1.28 15.80 -7.96
N ALA A 300 0.09 15.62 -7.36
CA ALA A 300 -0.02 15.22 -5.96
C ALA A 300 0.69 13.88 -5.70
N LEU A 301 0.43 12.87 -6.53
CA LEU A 301 1.09 11.57 -6.45
C LEU A 301 2.61 11.68 -6.61
N TYR A 302 3.06 12.42 -7.62
CA TYR A 302 4.47 12.61 -7.89
C TYR A 302 5.16 13.39 -6.76
N ASN A 303 4.52 14.41 -6.19
CA ASN A 303 5.07 15.20 -5.08
C ASN A 303 5.19 14.37 -3.79
N LEU A 304 4.21 13.51 -3.49
CA LEU A 304 4.30 12.56 -2.38
C LEU A 304 5.50 11.62 -2.59
N PHE A 305 5.59 10.99 -3.77
CA PHE A 305 6.70 10.11 -4.13
C PHE A 305 8.06 10.82 -4.06
N LYS A 306 8.19 12.00 -4.67
CA LYS A 306 9.40 12.84 -4.69
C LYS A 306 9.86 13.23 -3.30
N SER A 307 8.94 13.55 -2.40
CA SER A 307 9.26 13.96 -1.03
C SER A 307 9.78 12.78 -0.20
N ILE A 308 9.13 11.61 -0.30
CA ILE A 308 9.58 10.38 0.39
C ILE A 308 10.96 9.94 -0.13
N VAL A 309 11.15 9.91 -1.45
CA VAL A 309 12.44 9.54 -2.07
C VAL A 309 13.55 10.51 -1.67
N SER A 310 13.25 11.82 -1.65
CA SER A 310 14.25 12.82 -1.27
C SER A 310 14.70 12.64 0.18
N HIS A 311 13.77 12.48 1.11
CA HIS A 311 14.09 12.20 2.51
C HIS A 311 14.96 10.94 2.67
N LEU A 312 14.53 9.83 2.08
CA LEU A 312 15.20 8.54 2.22
C LEU A 312 16.64 8.55 1.67
N VAL A 313 16.86 9.20 0.54
CA VAL A 313 18.19 9.26 -0.08
C VAL A 313 19.08 10.34 0.57
N ASP A 314 18.53 11.49 0.93
CA ASP A 314 19.32 12.60 1.50
C ASP A 314 19.79 12.28 2.94
N GLU A 315 18.98 11.61 3.76
CA GLU A 315 19.39 11.10 5.08
C GLU A 315 20.46 9.99 5.02
N SER A 316 20.63 9.37 3.85
CA SER A 316 21.66 8.34 3.63
C SER A 316 23.00 8.92 3.19
N SER A 317 23.06 10.19 2.78
CA SER A 317 24.29 10.85 2.30
C SER A 317 25.20 11.43 3.39
N ASP A 318 24.77 11.52 4.65
CA ASP A 318 25.56 12.07 5.76
C ASP A 318 26.67 11.13 6.30
N GLY A 319 27.02 10.08 5.55
CA GLY A 319 28.12 9.17 5.87
C GLY A 319 28.82 8.64 4.61
N SER A 320 30.13 8.82 4.56
CA SER A 320 31.06 8.29 3.55
C SER A 320 30.67 6.90 3.00
N ASN A 321 30.53 6.78 1.67
CA ASN A 321 30.34 5.51 0.94
C ASN A 321 29.28 4.56 1.52
N SER A 322 28.17 5.07 2.07
CA SER A 322 27.14 4.20 2.64
C SER A 322 26.10 3.81 1.58
N GLU A 323 25.96 2.50 1.39
CA GLU A 323 24.76 1.85 0.89
C GLU A 323 23.53 2.56 1.50
N CYS A 324 22.46 2.79 0.71
CA CYS A 324 21.20 3.29 1.27
C CYS A 324 20.87 2.44 2.51
N LYS A 325 20.74 3.09 3.68
CA LYS A 325 20.34 2.44 4.94
C LYS A 325 19.24 1.42 4.67
N ASP A 326 19.25 0.30 5.40
CA ASP A 326 18.25 -0.76 5.32
C ASP A 326 16.86 -0.17 5.05
N LEU A 327 16.39 -0.35 3.81
CA LEU A 327 15.07 0.12 3.38
C LEU A 327 14.05 -0.57 4.28
N THR A 328 13.50 0.15 5.27
CA THR A 328 12.48 -0.41 6.15
C THR A 328 11.33 -0.95 5.30
N SER A 329 10.71 -2.04 5.73
CA SER A 329 9.56 -2.62 5.04
C SER A 329 8.46 -1.57 4.77
N ASP A 330 8.39 -0.55 5.62
CA ASP A 330 7.37 0.49 5.56
C ASP A 330 7.57 1.41 4.35
N TYR A 331 8.79 1.91 4.11
CA TYR A 331 9.06 2.71 2.90
C TYR A 331 8.88 1.90 1.62
N GLN A 332 9.24 0.62 1.61
CA GLN A 332 9.00 -0.25 0.46
C GLN A 332 7.51 -0.39 0.16
N ASN A 333 6.69 -0.60 1.19
CA ASN A 333 5.24 -0.74 1.08
C ASN A 333 4.55 0.57 0.66
N GLU A 334 5.16 1.73 0.90
CA GLU A 334 4.63 3.04 0.51
C GLU A 334 5.06 3.47 -0.90
N LEU A 335 6.35 3.33 -1.21
CA LEU A 335 6.92 3.78 -2.49
C LEU A 335 6.55 2.87 -3.65
N THR A 336 6.45 1.55 -3.43
CA THR A 336 6.19 0.59 -4.52
C THR A 336 4.83 0.85 -5.19
N PRO A 337 3.70 0.98 -4.47
CA PRO A 337 2.41 1.33 -5.08
C PRO A 337 2.44 2.66 -5.84
N LEU A 338 3.06 3.69 -5.27
CA LEU A 338 3.20 5.00 -5.92
C LEU A 338 3.99 4.90 -7.23
N ALA A 339 5.14 4.23 -7.20
CA ALA A 339 5.95 4.00 -8.40
C ALA A 339 5.17 3.25 -9.48
N LEU A 340 4.47 2.16 -9.13
CA LEU A 340 3.72 1.35 -10.08
C LEU A 340 2.54 2.11 -10.72
N VAL A 341 1.85 2.97 -9.97
CA VAL A 341 0.77 3.82 -10.50
C VAL A 341 1.36 4.91 -11.42
N LEU A 342 2.44 5.56 -11.01
CA LEU A 342 3.13 6.55 -11.85
C LEU A 342 3.66 5.92 -13.15
N THR A 343 4.29 4.74 -13.09
CA THR A 343 4.75 4.00 -14.27
C THR A 343 3.63 3.73 -15.26
N ARG A 344 2.44 3.34 -14.77
CA ARG A 344 1.25 3.13 -15.60
C ARG A 344 0.79 4.42 -16.28
N LEU A 345 0.65 5.50 -15.51
CA LEU A 345 0.30 6.82 -16.04
C LEU A 345 1.30 7.29 -17.13
N LEU A 346 2.60 7.12 -16.90
CA LEU A 346 3.66 7.51 -17.83
C LEU A 346 3.69 6.66 -19.11
N THR A 347 3.35 5.38 -18.99
CA THR A 347 3.30 4.46 -20.13
C THR A 347 2.11 4.77 -21.03
N GLU A 348 0.95 5.09 -20.46
CA GLU A 348 -0.29 5.30 -21.20
C GLU A 348 -0.45 6.74 -21.70
N HIS A 349 0.12 7.74 -21.01
CA HIS A 349 -0.08 9.16 -21.31
C HIS A 349 1.22 9.90 -21.63
N SER A 350 1.47 10.14 -22.93
CA SER A 350 2.71 10.76 -23.40
C SER A 350 2.94 12.21 -22.92
N ASP A 351 1.87 12.97 -22.65
CA ASP A 351 1.97 14.34 -22.15
C ASP A 351 2.40 14.40 -20.69
N ILE A 352 1.89 13.47 -19.86
CA ILE A 352 2.33 13.30 -18.47
C ILE A 352 3.81 12.93 -18.45
N ARG A 353 4.21 12.00 -19.32
CA ARG A 353 5.60 11.58 -19.45
C ARG A 353 6.52 12.75 -19.75
N ARG A 354 6.19 13.57 -20.75
CA ARG A 354 7.01 14.76 -21.09
C ARG A 354 7.17 15.69 -19.90
N ARG A 355 6.08 15.95 -19.17
CA ARG A 355 6.10 16.83 -18.00
C ARG A 355 6.99 16.29 -16.86
N LEU A 356 6.79 15.04 -16.45
CA LEU A 356 7.56 14.46 -15.36
C LEU A 356 9.02 14.24 -15.77
N PHE A 357 9.27 13.94 -17.05
CA PHE A 357 10.62 13.85 -17.59
C PHE A 357 11.39 15.17 -17.43
N GLU A 358 10.77 16.31 -17.72
CA GLU A 358 11.41 17.64 -17.55
C GLU A 358 11.77 17.95 -16.09
N ASP A 359 11.01 17.45 -15.09
CA ASP A 359 11.34 17.61 -13.67
C ASP A 359 12.42 16.63 -13.19
N VAL A 360 12.40 15.37 -13.64
CA VAL A 360 13.38 14.34 -13.21
C VAL A 360 14.73 14.50 -13.93
N TYR A 361 14.70 14.83 -15.22
CA TYR A 361 15.86 14.98 -16.10
C TYR A 361 15.91 16.39 -16.73
N PRO A 362 16.12 17.45 -15.92
CA PRO A 362 16.21 18.81 -16.46
C PRO A 362 17.48 18.95 -17.31
N ASN A 363 17.32 19.41 -18.56
CA ASN A 363 18.42 19.58 -19.54
C ASN A 363 19.59 20.45 -19.04
N SER A 364 19.35 21.30 -18.05
CA SER A 364 20.36 22.20 -17.47
C SER A 364 21.21 21.59 -16.35
N ALA A 365 20.87 20.39 -15.85
CA ALA A 365 21.49 19.81 -14.65
C ALA A 365 22.17 18.45 -14.87
N ILE A 366 22.16 17.91 -16.09
CA ILE A 366 22.82 16.64 -16.38
C ILE A 366 24.28 16.92 -16.71
N ASP A 367 25.09 16.98 -15.67
CA ASP A 367 26.54 16.90 -15.82
C ASP A 367 26.91 15.43 -16.07
N PHE A 368 27.18 15.09 -17.33
CA PHE A 368 27.66 13.74 -17.63
C PHE A 368 29.12 13.57 -17.20
N SER A 369 29.87 14.55 -16.68
CA SER A 369 31.19 14.25 -16.08
C SER A 369 31.09 13.40 -14.80
N GLU A 370 29.91 13.36 -14.15
CA GLU A 370 29.65 12.56 -12.95
C GLU A 370 28.85 11.28 -13.21
N LEU A 371 28.99 10.32 -12.27
CA LEU A 371 28.35 9.00 -12.36
C LEU A 371 26.85 9.25 -12.18
N PRO A 372 25.96 8.54 -12.89
CA PRO A 372 24.51 8.72 -12.76
C PRO A 372 24.00 8.73 -11.31
N GLU A 373 24.56 7.90 -10.43
CA GLU A 373 24.24 7.86 -9.00
C GLU A 373 24.72 9.05 -8.16
N ASN A 374 25.70 9.82 -8.64
CA ASN A 374 26.32 10.92 -7.90
C ASN A 374 25.82 12.30 -8.33
N ARG A 375 25.09 12.38 -9.45
CA ARG A 375 24.56 13.65 -9.98
C ARG A 375 23.61 14.34 -9.00
N PRO A 376 23.43 15.66 -9.08
CA PRO A 376 22.39 16.34 -8.34
C PRO A 376 20.99 16.05 -8.92
N GLY A 377 19.96 16.07 -8.07
CA GLY A 377 18.55 16.02 -8.50
C GLY A 377 17.86 14.68 -8.25
N MET A 378 16.68 14.50 -8.87
CA MET A 378 15.85 13.29 -8.66
C MET A 378 16.39 12.08 -9.41
N SER A 379 16.96 12.28 -10.60
CA SER A 379 17.49 11.20 -11.45
C SER A 379 18.50 10.31 -10.71
N SER A 380 19.46 10.89 -10.00
CA SER A 380 20.46 10.15 -9.22
C SER A 380 19.85 9.42 -8.03
N LYS A 381 18.89 10.04 -7.32
CA LYS A 381 18.16 9.41 -6.21
C LYS A 381 17.43 8.16 -6.67
N LEU A 382 16.80 8.20 -7.85
CA LEU A 382 16.15 7.03 -8.45
C LEU A 382 17.15 5.94 -8.84
N VAL A 383 18.30 6.29 -9.42
CA VAL A 383 19.36 5.32 -9.74
C VAL A 383 19.91 4.65 -8.47
N ARG A 384 20.12 5.40 -7.38
CA ARG A 384 20.55 4.85 -6.08
C ARG A 384 19.52 3.88 -5.52
N LEU A 385 18.22 4.20 -5.61
CA LEU A 385 17.15 3.30 -5.19
C LEU A 385 17.06 2.04 -6.05
N MET A 386 17.22 2.17 -7.37
CA MET A 386 17.24 1.04 -8.31
C MET A 386 18.39 0.06 -8.03
N ARG A 387 19.51 0.54 -7.49
CA ARG A 387 20.66 -0.30 -7.15
C ARG A 387 20.54 -1.00 -5.79
N ASN A 388 19.60 -0.61 -4.93
CA ASN A 388 19.56 -1.13 -3.57
C ASN A 388 19.21 -2.63 -3.54
N PRO A 389 20.13 -3.53 -3.17
CA PRO A 389 19.90 -4.97 -3.19
C PRO A 389 18.88 -5.43 -2.13
N GLN A 390 18.68 -4.67 -1.07
CA GLN A 390 17.75 -4.98 0.02
C GLN A 390 16.34 -4.42 -0.22
N GLY A 391 16.10 -3.74 -1.34
CA GLY A 391 14.83 -3.07 -1.60
C GLY A 391 13.66 -3.97 -2.02
N GLY A 392 13.84 -5.29 -2.08
CA GLY A 392 12.79 -6.23 -2.47
C GLY A 392 12.26 -5.95 -3.87
N ILE A 393 10.96 -5.62 -3.99
CA ILE A 393 10.29 -5.32 -5.27
C ILE A 393 10.55 -3.86 -5.71
N LEU A 394 10.86 -2.96 -4.77
CA LEU A 394 11.00 -1.53 -5.04
C LEU A 394 12.05 -1.21 -6.13
N PRO A 395 13.28 -1.76 -6.11
CA PRO A 395 14.28 -1.49 -7.15
C PRO A 395 13.78 -1.80 -8.56
N ALA A 396 13.04 -2.90 -8.71
CA ALA A 396 12.45 -3.27 -9.98
C ALA A 396 11.34 -2.29 -10.40
N ALA A 397 10.52 -1.82 -9.47
CA ALA A 397 9.48 -0.83 -9.73
C ALA A 397 10.07 0.56 -10.09
N ILE A 398 11.19 0.95 -9.47
CA ILE A 398 11.91 2.18 -9.81
C ILE A 398 12.55 2.07 -11.20
N GLY A 399 13.14 0.93 -11.55
CA GLY A 399 13.66 0.72 -12.89
C GLY A 399 12.57 0.78 -13.97
N ASP A 400 11.39 0.20 -13.70
CA ASP A 400 10.20 0.34 -14.57
C ASP A 400 9.79 1.81 -14.72
N LEU A 401 9.80 2.57 -13.62
CA LEU A 401 9.46 3.99 -13.62
C LEU A 401 10.42 4.81 -14.48
N ILE A 402 11.73 4.60 -14.33
CA ILE A 402 12.75 5.26 -15.13
C ILE A 402 12.59 4.90 -16.62
N LEU A 403 12.38 3.62 -16.93
CA LEU A 403 12.18 3.17 -18.31
C LEU A 403 10.91 3.78 -18.93
N ALA A 404 9.82 3.88 -18.16
CA ALA A 404 8.59 4.54 -18.58
C ALA A 404 8.77 6.05 -18.80
N LEU A 405 9.55 6.74 -17.96
CA LEU A 405 9.91 8.16 -18.15
C LEU A 405 10.64 8.37 -19.49
N LEU A 406 11.50 7.43 -19.86
CA LEU A 406 12.29 7.46 -21.11
C LEU A 406 11.52 6.92 -22.32
N GLY A 407 10.22 6.65 -22.18
CA GLY A 407 9.36 6.21 -23.26
C GLY A 407 9.65 4.78 -23.73
N HIS A 408 10.15 3.92 -22.83
CA HIS A 408 10.53 2.54 -23.12
C HIS A 408 11.69 2.39 -24.12
N ASP A 409 12.53 3.41 -24.27
CA ASP A 409 13.74 3.35 -25.08
C ASP A 409 14.94 2.83 -24.27
N ILE A 410 15.37 1.60 -24.57
CA ILE A 410 16.51 0.93 -23.94
C ILE A 410 17.81 1.73 -24.15
N LYS A 411 18.00 2.39 -25.30
CA LYS A 411 19.21 3.19 -25.58
C LYS A 411 19.31 4.36 -24.60
N GLN A 412 18.24 5.12 -24.49
CA GLN A 412 18.17 6.27 -23.58
C GLN A 412 18.27 5.81 -22.12
N PHE A 413 17.71 4.64 -21.78
CA PHE A 413 17.84 4.05 -20.45
C PHE A 413 19.30 3.75 -20.07
N ILE A 414 20.07 3.14 -20.98
CA ILE A 414 21.50 2.87 -20.76
C ILE A 414 22.28 4.18 -20.57
N ILE A 415 21.99 5.20 -21.39
CA ILE A 415 22.66 6.51 -21.29
C ILE A 415 22.32 7.21 -19.96
N ALA A 416 21.06 7.14 -19.53
CA ALA A 416 20.59 7.82 -18.32
C ALA A 416 21.08 7.17 -17.02
N VAL A 417 21.16 5.84 -16.98
CA VAL A 417 21.40 5.05 -15.76
C VAL A 417 22.82 4.44 -15.70
N GLY A 418 23.50 4.35 -16.85
CA GLY A 418 24.77 3.67 -17.02
C GLY A 418 24.59 2.17 -17.31
N TYR A 419 25.39 1.61 -18.21
CA TYR A 419 25.27 0.22 -18.64
C TYR A 419 25.39 -0.79 -17.50
N GLY A 420 26.28 -0.57 -16.51
CA GLY A 420 26.44 -1.48 -15.38
C GLY A 420 25.14 -1.65 -14.57
N ASN A 421 24.52 -0.51 -14.23
CA ASN A 421 23.24 -0.46 -13.52
C ASN A 421 22.09 -1.00 -14.39
N ALA A 422 22.07 -0.65 -15.68
CA ALA A 422 21.06 -1.09 -16.63
C ALA A 422 21.11 -2.60 -16.88
N ALA A 423 22.30 -3.19 -17.04
CA ALA A 423 22.47 -4.62 -17.27
C ALA A 423 21.94 -5.44 -16.09
N GLY A 424 22.24 -5.03 -14.84
CA GLY A 424 21.72 -5.70 -13.65
C GLY A 424 20.18 -5.68 -13.60
N TYR A 425 19.58 -4.54 -13.90
CA TYR A 425 18.13 -4.39 -13.99
C TYR A 425 17.50 -5.26 -15.09
N MET A 426 18.06 -5.22 -16.31
CA MET A 426 17.54 -5.95 -17.47
C MET A 426 17.61 -7.47 -17.29
N VAL A 427 18.70 -7.98 -16.71
CA VAL A 427 18.83 -9.40 -16.34
C VAL A 427 17.76 -9.79 -15.33
N ALA A 428 17.53 -8.98 -14.29
CA ALA A 428 16.49 -9.26 -13.30
C ALA A 428 15.07 -9.27 -13.89
N ARG A 429 14.84 -8.52 -14.98
CA ARG A 429 13.56 -8.44 -15.71
C ARG A 429 13.42 -9.41 -16.87
N ASN A 430 14.44 -10.25 -17.14
CA ASN A 430 14.51 -11.10 -18.34
C ASN A 430 14.33 -10.33 -19.65
N ILE A 431 14.85 -9.10 -19.72
CA ILE A 431 14.87 -8.28 -20.94
C ILE A 431 16.25 -8.45 -21.57
N GLU A 432 16.29 -8.98 -22.78
CA GLU A 432 17.54 -9.09 -23.55
C GLU A 432 17.91 -7.73 -24.14
N ILE A 433 19.17 -7.32 -23.98
CA ILE A 433 19.71 -6.12 -24.63
C ILE A 433 20.27 -6.56 -26.00
N PRO A 434 19.68 -6.13 -27.13
CA PRO A 434 20.20 -6.47 -28.45
C PRO A 434 21.64 -5.95 -28.63
N ALA A 435 22.50 -6.77 -29.24
CA ALA A 435 23.89 -6.41 -29.50
C ALA A 435 24.02 -5.12 -30.34
N ASP A 436 23.12 -4.93 -31.31
CA ASP A 436 23.04 -3.72 -32.14
C ASP A 436 22.83 -2.44 -31.32
N ILE A 437 22.09 -2.54 -30.21
CA ILE A 437 21.88 -1.41 -29.30
C ILE A 437 23.19 -1.09 -28.59
N VAL A 438 23.85 -2.10 -28.03
CA VAL A 438 25.15 -1.94 -27.36
C VAL A 438 26.19 -1.34 -28.30
N ASP A 439 26.26 -1.83 -29.54
CA ASP A 439 27.19 -1.33 -30.55
C ASP A 439 26.84 0.08 -31.01
N SER A 440 25.55 0.41 -31.16
CA SER A 440 25.14 1.78 -31.50
C SER A 440 25.41 2.79 -30.39
N VAL A 441 25.26 2.41 -29.11
CA VAL A 441 25.59 3.29 -28.00
C VAL A 441 27.11 3.48 -27.91
N LYS A 442 27.91 2.42 -28.13
CA LYS A 442 29.38 2.51 -28.22
C LYS A 442 29.89 3.33 -29.41
N GLN A 443 29.26 3.21 -30.58
CA GLN A 443 29.64 3.98 -31.77
C GLN A 443 29.29 5.47 -31.64
N ASN A 444 28.15 5.78 -31.01
CA ASN A 444 27.84 7.17 -30.66
C ASN A 444 28.84 7.74 -29.65
N SER A 445 29.52 6.94 -28.83
CA SER A 445 30.57 7.40 -27.91
C SER A 445 31.84 7.93 -28.60
N GLU A 446 32.08 7.50 -29.84
CA GLU A 446 33.22 7.99 -30.64
C GLU A 446 32.92 9.35 -31.30
N ALA A 447 31.64 9.74 -31.40
CA ALA A 447 31.18 10.99 -32.01
C ALA A 447 30.56 11.99 -31.00
N ASP A 448 29.91 11.49 -29.95
CA ASP A 448 29.29 12.20 -28.83
C ASP A 448 29.91 11.72 -27.51
N THR A 449 30.22 12.65 -26.62
CA THR A 449 31.29 12.50 -25.62
C THR A 449 30.96 11.51 -24.45
N VAL A 450 29.76 10.90 -24.36
CA VAL A 450 29.30 10.08 -23.19
C VAL A 450 29.64 8.58 -23.33
N ASP A 451 30.31 8.01 -22.31
CA ASP A 451 30.61 6.59 -22.19
C ASP A 451 29.39 5.77 -21.72
N PRO A 452 28.94 4.75 -22.49
CA PRO A 452 27.86 3.86 -22.11
C PRO A 452 28.09 3.10 -20.81
N VAL A 453 29.34 2.72 -20.51
CA VAL A 453 29.65 1.83 -19.39
C VAL A 453 29.36 2.53 -18.07
N THR A 454 29.88 3.75 -17.94
CA THR A 454 29.79 4.56 -16.73
C THR A 454 28.70 5.63 -16.80
N GLY A 455 28.14 5.90 -17.98
CA GLY A 455 27.26 7.04 -18.21
C GLY A 455 27.98 8.39 -18.17
N ARG A 456 29.33 8.42 -18.14
CA ARG A 456 30.15 9.63 -17.95
C ARG A 456 30.78 10.19 -19.23
N TYR A 457 31.04 11.50 -19.28
CA TYR A 457 32.00 12.13 -20.19
C TYR A 457 33.41 11.75 -19.73
N TRP A 458 34.14 10.99 -20.55
CA TRP A 458 35.59 10.83 -20.36
C TRP A 458 36.29 11.81 -21.30
N SER A 459 36.94 12.83 -20.74
CA SER A 459 37.89 13.60 -21.54
C SER A 459 39.16 12.76 -21.73
N GLN A 460 39.86 12.94 -22.86
CA GLN A 460 41.20 12.34 -23.04
C GLN A 460 42.17 12.75 -21.93
N GLU A 461 41.91 13.87 -21.24
CA GLU A 461 42.69 14.36 -20.11
C GLU A 461 42.47 13.51 -18.84
N ASP A 462 41.27 12.97 -18.62
CA ASP A 462 40.96 12.11 -17.46
C ASP A 462 41.62 10.73 -17.59
N ILE A 463 41.58 10.14 -18.79
CA ILE A 463 42.29 8.87 -19.09
C ILE A 463 43.79 9.05 -18.87
N ASN A 464 44.35 10.16 -19.36
CA ASN A 464 45.77 10.46 -19.19
C ASN A 464 46.13 10.76 -17.72
N ARG A 465 45.23 11.38 -16.95
CA ARG A 465 45.46 11.68 -15.53
C ARG A 465 45.45 10.41 -14.69
N GLU A 466 44.52 9.49 -14.94
CA GLU A 466 44.42 8.21 -14.23
C GLU A 466 45.63 7.31 -14.55
N LEU A 467 46.04 7.25 -15.82
CA LEU A 467 47.27 6.58 -16.25
C LEU A 467 48.56 7.24 -15.69
N ALA A 468 48.56 8.56 -15.47
CA ALA A 468 49.68 9.28 -14.88
C ALA A 468 49.78 9.11 -13.35
N THR A 469 48.67 8.81 -12.67
CA THR A 469 48.65 8.54 -11.22
C THR A 469 49.08 7.13 -10.84
N MET A 470 49.05 6.18 -11.77
CA MET A 470 49.50 4.80 -11.53
C MET A 470 51.02 4.72 -11.59
N THR A 471 51.62 4.09 -10.58
CA THR A 471 53.05 3.77 -10.59
C THR A 471 53.34 2.73 -11.68
N ASP A 472 54.56 2.70 -12.20
CA ASP A 472 54.90 1.78 -13.30
C ASP A 472 54.77 0.30 -12.88
N GLU A 473 55.00 -0.01 -11.60
CA GLU A 473 54.76 -1.34 -11.03
C GLU A 473 53.27 -1.73 -10.99
N GLU A 474 52.38 -0.75 -10.75
CA GLU A 474 50.93 -0.99 -10.79
C GLU A 474 50.44 -1.20 -12.23
N LYS A 475 51.01 -0.48 -13.20
CA LYS A 475 50.72 -0.69 -14.62
C LYS A 475 51.12 -2.09 -15.07
N GLU A 476 52.28 -2.59 -14.63
CA GLU A 476 52.73 -3.95 -14.93
C GLU A 476 51.77 -5.01 -14.35
N ARG A 477 51.38 -4.87 -13.09
CA ARG A 477 50.43 -5.81 -12.45
C ARG A 477 49.06 -5.80 -13.13
N GLU A 478 48.57 -4.65 -13.56
CA GLU A 478 47.29 -4.56 -14.25
C GLU A 478 47.37 -5.11 -15.68
N ALA A 479 48.50 -4.90 -16.37
CA ALA A 479 48.78 -5.51 -17.68
C ALA A 479 48.84 -7.05 -17.59
N GLU A 480 49.45 -7.61 -16.54
CA GLU A 480 49.46 -9.05 -16.28
C GLU A 480 48.06 -9.61 -16.01
N ARG A 481 47.26 -8.90 -15.19
CA ARG A 481 45.86 -9.26 -14.93
C ARG A 481 45.04 -9.29 -16.20
N LEU A 482 45.16 -8.26 -17.04
CA LEU A 482 44.48 -8.17 -18.34
C LEU A 482 44.92 -9.31 -19.27
N PHE A 483 46.21 -9.62 -19.33
CA PHE A 483 46.73 -10.74 -20.13
C PHE A 483 46.08 -12.07 -19.74
N VAL A 484 45.98 -12.36 -18.44
CA VAL A 484 45.34 -13.59 -17.93
C VAL A 484 43.83 -13.58 -18.22
N LEU A 485 43.16 -12.44 -18.11
CA LEU A 485 41.73 -12.29 -18.40
C LEU A 485 41.43 -12.62 -19.88
N PHE A 486 42.21 -12.08 -20.81
CA PHE A 486 42.10 -12.37 -22.25
C PHE A 486 42.40 -13.84 -22.57
N GLU A 487 43.37 -14.45 -21.89
CA GLU A 487 43.65 -15.88 -22.07
C GLU A 487 42.50 -16.77 -21.58
N ARG A 488 41.89 -16.42 -20.45
CA ARG A 488 40.71 -17.13 -19.92
C ARG A 488 39.49 -16.95 -20.81
N LEU A 489 39.25 -15.74 -21.32
CA LEU A 489 38.18 -15.45 -22.27
C LEU A 489 38.33 -16.24 -23.58
N ASN A 490 39.55 -16.34 -24.11
CA ASN A 490 39.83 -17.15 -25.30
C ASN A 490 39.71 -18.67 -25.04
N LYS A 491 39.92 -19.12 -23.80
CA LYS A 491 39.72 -20.51 -23.38
C LYS A 491 38.25 -20.90 -23.20
N THR A 492 37.36 -19.96 -22.86
CA THR A 492 35.92 -20.22 -22.71
C THR A 492 35.17 -20.30 -24.06
N GLY A 493 35.80 -19.94 -25.18
CA GLY A 493 35.37 -20.30 -26.53
C GLY A 493 34.15 -19.57 -27.10
N VAL A 494 33.58 -18.61 -26.36
CA VAL A 494 32.37 -17.86 -26.77
C VAL A 494 32.71 -16.72 -27.74
N ILE A 495 33.88 -16.10 -27.63
CA ILE A 495 34.37 -15.03 -28.53
C ILE A 495 35.89 -15.18 -28.68
N LYS A 496 36.41 -15.22 -29.91
CA LYS A 496 37.86 -15.12 -30.18
C LYS A 496 38.23 -13.65 -30.31
N VAL A 497 38.90 -13.10 -29.30
CA VAL A 497 39.43 -11.73 -29.35
C VAL A 497 40.96 -11.83 -29.42
N GLU A 498 41.55 -11.24 -30.46
CA GLU A 498 43.01 -11.12 -30.53
C GLU A 498 43.50 -10.27 -29.36
N ASN A 499 44.42 -10.82 -28.56
CA ASN A 499 44.92 -10.11 -27.39
C ASN A 499 45.73 -8.88 -27.86
N PRO A 500 45.30 -7.65 -27.54
CA PRO A 500 45.93 -6.42 -28.02
C PRO A 500 47.39 -6.28 -27.55
N ILE A 501 47.75 -6.91 -26.43
CA ILE A 501 49.13 -6.97 -25.93
C ILE A 501 50.00 -7.79 -26.89
N ARG A 502 49.51 -8.95 -27.35
CA ARG A 502 50.24 -9.78 -28.33
C ARG A 502 50.41 -9.06 -29.66
N THR A 503 49.37 -8.38 -30.16
CA THR A 503 49.45 -7.61 -31.40
C THR A 503 50.38 -6.40 -31.28
N ALA A 504 50.48 -5.78 -30.10
CA ALA A 504 51.42 -4.69 -29.84
C ALA A 504 52.88 -5.17 -29.76
N VAL A 505 53.12 -6.35 -29.17
CA VAL A 505 54.41 -7.05 -29.14
C VAL A 505 54.84 -7.45 -30.56
N GLU A 506 53.94 -8.04 -31.34
CA GLU A 506 54.21 -8.45 -32.74
C GLU A 506 54.46 -7.26 -33.66
N LYS A 507 53.85 -6.10 -33.38
CA LYS A 507 54.07 -4.84 -34.13
C LYS A 507 55.30 -4.05 -33.65
N GLY A 508 56.08 -4.58 -32.71
CA GLY A 508 57.30 -3.94 -32.19
C GLY A 508 57.05 -2.61 -31.48
N ARG A 509 55.84 -2.38 -30.96
CA ARG A 509 55.47 -1.18 -30.18
C ARG A 509 55.59 -1.39 -28.67
N PHE A 510 56.24 -2.47 -28.25
CA PHE A 510 56.49 -2.81 -26.86
C PHE A 510 57.90 -2.30 -26.49
N GLN A 511 57.98 -1.37 -25.54
CA GLN A 511 59.24 -0.98 -24.91
C GLN A 511 59.31 -1.69 -23.57
N GLU A 512 60.27 -2.62 -23.42
CA GLU A 512 60.68 -3.06 -22.09
C GLU A 512 61.42 -1.89 -21.44
N LEU A 513 60.95 -1.46 -20.27
CA LEU A 513 61.67 -0.45 -19.48
C LEU A 513 62.91 -1.14 -18.89
N ASP A 514 64.09 -0.57 -19.13
CA ASP A 514 65.33 -1.09 -18.57
C ASP A 514 65.23 -1.07 -17.04
N ARG A 515 65.32 -2.27 -16.43
CA ARG A 515 65.52 -2.41 -14.98
C ARG A 515 66.94 -1.97 -14.67
N ASP A 516 67.22 -0.68 -14.68
CA ASP A 516 68.37 -0.07 -14.01
C ASP A 516 68.29 1.45 -14.18
N GLU A 517 67.54 2.12 -13.31
CA GLU A 517 67.89 3.45 -12.82
C GLU A 517 67.26 3.62 -11.42
N ASN A 518 68.14 3.55 -10.41
CA ASN A 518 67.87 3.78 -8.99
C ASN A 518 67.49 5.24 -8.72
#